data_AF-A0A9W9NX03-F1
#
_entry.id   AF-A0A9W9NX03-F1
#
_cell.length_a   1.000
_cell.length_b   1.000
_cell.length_c   1.000
_cell.angle_alpha   90.00
_cell.angle_beta   90.00
_cell.angle_gamma   90.00
#
_symmetry.space_group_name_H-M   'P 1'
#
loop_
_entity.id
_entity.type
_entity.pdbx_description
1 polymer ?
#
loop_
_entity_poly.entity_id
_entity_poly.type
_entity_poly.pdbx_seq_one_letter_code
_entity_poly.pdbx_strand_id
1 'polypeptide(L)'
;MAKSVRASVSKRNRANLRKKFFGPVVDARTERLSAKLQELASQPRPEKEGMDVESNEADQKDDDAKTAADEDMDIDTKATPARSQKKPQRVQKQRNRKPRNSIVFKAKSSGKDKKGSKRK
;
A
#
# COMPACT_ATOMS: atom_id res chain seq x y z
N MET A 1 14.58 -15.96 22.58
CA MET A 1 13.70 -16.04 21.40
C MET A 1 13.93 -14.84 20.49
N ALA A 2 14.31 -15.08 19.23
CA ALA A 2 14.39 -14.01 18.23
C ALA A 2 13.00 -13.41 17.97
N LYS A 3 12.95 -12.12 17.58
CA LYS A 3 11.71 -11.47 17.18
C LYS A 3 11.33 -11.92 15.77
N SER A 4 10.05 -12.20 15.53
CA SER A 4 9.56 -12.53 14.19
C SER A 4 9.64 -11.32 13.25
N VAL A 5 9.64 -11.58 11.94
CA VAL A 5 9.58 -10.55 10.90
C VAL A 5 8.34 -9.65 11.05
N ARG A 6 7.24 -10.21 11.59
CA ARG A 6 5.98 -9.49 11.77
C ARG A 6 5.91 -8.69 13.07
N ALA A 7 6.91 -8.82 13.96
CA ALA A 7 6.95 -8.11 15.22
C ALA A 7 6.92 -6.59 14.99
N SER A 8 6.05 -5.88 15.72
CA SER A 8 5.80 -4.45 15.53
C SER A 8 7.06 -3.60 15.70
N VAL A 9 7.95 -3.98 16.61
CA VAL A 9 9.23 -3.28 16.84
C VAL A 9 10.13 -3.37 15.60
N SER A 10 10.29 -4.57 15.03
CA SER A 10 11.08 -4.80 13.82
C SER A 10 10.53 -3.99 12.63
N LYS A 11 9.19 -3.98 12.46
CA LYS A 11 8.53 -3.20 11.40
C LYS A 11 8.77 -1.69 11.53
N ARG A 12 8.62 -1.13 12.73
CA ARG A 12 8.84 0.31 12.97
C ARG A 12 10.28 0.72 12.69
N ASN A 13 11.25 -0.09 13.13
CA ASN A 13 12.66 0.19 12.90
C ASN A 13 13.01 0.15 11.41
N ARG A 14 12.53 -0.86 10.67
CA ARG A 14 12.72 -0.94 9.21
C ARG A 14 12.07 0.24 8.48
N ALA A 15 10.88 0.66 8.88
CA ALA A 15 10.23 1.83 8.30
C ALA A 15 11.06 3.10 8.54
N ASN A 16 11.64 3.27 9.73
CA ASN A 16 12.51 4.42 10.03
C ASN A 16 13.79 4.40 9.20
N LEU A 17 14.45 3.24 9.05
CA LEU A 17 15.63 3.10 8.22
C LEU A 17 15.34 3.41 6.74
N ARG A 18 14.19 2.95 6.23
CA ARG A 18 13.74 3.31 4.88
C ARG A 18 13.55 4.81 4.71
N LYS A 19 12.87 5.47 5.65
CA LYS A 19 12.65 6.92 5.56
C LYS A 19 13.94 7.74 5.59
N LYS A 20 14.89 7.36 6.45
CA LYS A 20 16.09 8.16 6.70
C LYS A 20 17.22 7.90 5.71
N PHE A 21 17.45 6.63 5.36
CA PHE A 21 18.64 6.24 4.63
C PHE A 21 18.29 5.65 3.27
N PHE A 22 17.45 4.61 3.22
CA PHE A 22 17.27 3.87 1.97
C PHE A 22 16.37 4.57 0.96
N GLY A 23 15.39 5.36 1.39
CA GLY A 23 14.50 6.13 0.52
C GLY A 23 15.29 7.16 -0.29
N PRO A 24 15.93 8.15 0.37
CA PRO A 24 16.69 9.19 -0.33
C PRO A 24 17.78 8.65 -1.26
N VAL A 25 18.44 7.55 -0.87
CA VAL A 25 19.48 6.91 -1.71
C VAL A 25 18.89 6.28 -2.96
N VAL A 26 17.73 5.62 -2.86
CA VAL A 26 17.03 5.04 -4.01
C VAL A 26 16.49 6.15 -4.91
N ASP A 27 15.91 7.19 -4.33
CA ASP A 27 15.38 8.33 -5.08
C ASP A 27 16.49 9.02 -5.90
N ALA A 28 17.64 9.33 -5.28
CA ALA A 28 18.80 9.89 -5.97
C ALA A 28 19.34 8.96 -7.09
N ARG A 29 19.26 7.64 -6.91
CA ARG A 29 19.63 6.69 -7.97
C ARG A 29 18.65 6.77 -9.14
N THR A 30 17.34 6.85 -8.87
CA THR A 30 16.34 6.96 -9.91
C THR A 30 16.48 8.26 -10.69
N GLU A 31 16.71 9.39 -10.02
CA GLU A 31 16.95 10.69 -10.65
C GLU A 31 18.16 10.67 -11.60
N ARG A 32 19.27 10.04 -11.17
CA ARG A 32 20.46 9.89 -12.02
C ARG A 32 20.19 9.03 -13.26
N LEU A 33 19.47 7.93 -13.09
CA LEU A 33 19.13 7.05 -14.21
C LEU A 33 18.16 7.73 -15.17
N SER A 34 17.16 8.45 -14.68
CA SER A 34 16.24 9.20 -15.54
C SER A 34 16.94 10.31 -16.30
N ALA A 35 17.87 11.03 -15.67
CA ALA A 35 18.66 12.06 -16.35
C ALA A 35 19.49 11.46 -17.49
N LYS A 36 20.14 10.31 -17.25
CA LYS A 36 20.90 9.60 -18.29
C LYS A 36 20.00 9.13 -19.45
N LEU A 37 18.78 8.68 -19.17
CA LEU A 37 17.85 8.27 -20.22
C LEU A 37 17.34 9.48 -21.04
N GLN A 38 17.11 10.62 -20.39
CA GLN A 38 16.75 11.86 -21.08
C GLN A 38 17.89 12.38 -21.97
N GLU A 39 19.12 12.32 -21.47
CA GLU A 39 20.32 12.64 -22.26
C GLU A 39 20.38 11.77 -23.52
N LEU A 40 20.25 10.44 -23.37
CA LEU A 40 20.25 9.52 -24.52
C LEU A 40 19.08 9.77 -25.49
N ALA A 41 17.89 10.10 -24.98
CA ALA A 41 16.74 10.42 -25.83
C ALA A 41 16.92 11.74 -26.60
N SER A 42 17.67 12.69 -26.04
CA SER A 42 17.98 13.97 -26.69
C SER A 42 19.09 13.86 -27.74
N GLN A 43 19.89 12.79 -27.69
CA GLN A 43 20.91 12.56 -28.71
C GLN A 43 20.22 12.30 -30.06
N PRO A 44 20.74 12.87 -31.16
CA PRO A 44 20.22 12.59 -32.49
C PRO A 44 20.26 11.09 -32.72
N ARG A 45 19.21 10.56 -33.36
CA ARG A 45 19.14 9.13 -33.66
C ARG A 45 20.44 8.73 -34.35
N PRO A 46 21.20 7.76 -33.81
CA PRO A 46 22.40 7.30 -34.47
C PRO A 46 22.02 6.82 -35.87
N GLU A 47 22.90 7.09 -36.85
CA GLU A 47 22.71 6.61 -38.21
C GLU A 47 22.42 5.11 -38.17
N LYS A 48 21.25 4.72 -38.70
CA LYS A 48 20.79 3.34 -38.68
C LYS A 48 21.69 2.51 -39.59
N GLU A 49 22.80 1.99 -39.08
CA GLU A 49 23.47 0.86 -39.71
C GLU A 49 22.64 -0.40 -39.44
N GLY A 50 21.68 -0.65 -40.32
CA GLY A 50 21.29 -2.01 -40.70
C GLY A 50 20.52 -2.90 -39.71
N MET A 51 19.70 -2.35 -38.81
CA MET A 51 18.66 -3.17 -38.17
C MET A 51 17.35 -2.40 -38.02
N ASP A 52 16.45 -2.63 -38.98
CA ASP A 52 15.06 -2.19 -38.93
C ASP A 52 14.36 -2.95 -37.79
N VAL A 53 14.13 -2.27 -36.68
CA VAL A 53 13.10 -2.67 -35.71
C VAL A 53 11.94 -1.74 -35.99
N GLU A 54 10.99 -2.28 -36.75
CA GLU A 54 9.80 -1.61 -37.25
C GLU A 54 9.11 -0.81 -36.14
N SER A 55 9.09 0.50 -36.35
CA SER A 55 8.12 1.41 -35.76
C SER A 55 6.74 1.07 -36.31
N ASN A 56 5.80 0.70 -35.44
CA ASN A 56 4.38 0.78 -35.79
C ASN A 56 3.53 1.16 -34.57
N GLU A 57 3.11 2.42 -34.56
CA GLU A 57 1.93 2.89 -33.85
C GLU A 57 0.75 2.86 -34.84
N ALA A 58 -0.33 2.19 -34.44
CA ALA A 58 -1.75 2.34 -34.85
C ALA A 58 -2.45 1.14 -35.54
N ASP A 59 -3.46 0.63 -34.83
CA ASP A 59 -4.74 -0.02 -35.21
C ASP A 59 -4.82 -1.43 -35.87
N GLN A 60 -5.35 -2.36 -35.04
CA GLN A 60 -6.43 -3.34 -35.27
C GLN A 60 -6.47 -4.33 -36.47
N LYS A 61 -6.57 -5.62 -36.06
CA LYS A 61 -7.25 -6.81 -36.64
C LYS A 61 -6.42 -7.88 -37.39
N ASP A 62 -6.31 -9.02 -36.71
CA ASP A 62 -6.53 -10.42 -37.14
C ASP A 62 -6.07 -10.84 -38.56
N ASP A 63 -5.11 -11.76 -38.68
CA ASP A 63 -5.39 -13.21 -38.65
C ASP A 63 -4.11 -14.07 -38.79
N ASP A 64 -4.28 -15.32 -38.34
CA ASP A 64 -3.37 -16.43 -38.05
C ASP A 64 -2.30 -16.82 -39.11
N ALA A 65 -1.05 -17.03 -38.66
CA ALA A 65 -0.16 -18.08 -39.20
C ALA A 65 0.88 -18.54 -38.15
N LYS A 66 0.55 -19.66 -37.51
CA LYS A 66 1.33 -20.35 -36.46
C LYS A 66 2.66 -20.92 -36.94
N THR A 67 3.69 -20.80 -36.10
CA THR A 67 4.69 -21.84 -35.76
C THR A 67 5.38 -21.41 -34.44
N ALA A 68 4.84 -21.80 -33.28
CA ALA A 68 5.20 -23.01 -32.53
C ALA A 68 6.59 -22.96 -31.87
N ALA A 69 6.64 -22.43 -30.65
CA ALA A 69 7.46 -22.97 -29.55
C ALA A 69 6.90 -22.44 -28.23
N ASP A 70 6.29 -23.37 -27.50
CA ASP A 70 5.74 -23.33 -26.15
C ASP A 70 6.29 -22.27 -25.20
N GLU A 71 5.39 -21.49 -24.59
CA GLU A 71 5.40 -21.09 -23.18
C GLU A 71 4.11 -20.29 -22.88
N ASP A 72 2.95 -20.94 -23.08
CA ASP A 72 1.66 -20.43 -22.61
C ASP A 72 1.60 -20.64 -21.08
N MET A 73 1.93 -19.58 -20.34
CA MET A 73 1.94 -19.61 -18.89
C MET A 73 0.50 -19.56 -18.37
N ASP A 74 0.03 -20.68 -17.82
CA ASP A 74 -1.21 -20.83 -17.05
C ASP A 74 -1.41 -19.70 -16.04
N ILE A 75 -2.21 -18.69 -16.39
CA ILE A 75 -2.74 -17.73 -15.42
C ILE A 75 -4.03 -18.32 -14.87
N ASP A 76 -3.90 -19.02 -13.75
CA ASP A 76 -4.99 -19.42 -12.88
C ASP A 76 -5.95 -18.24 -12.66
N THR A 77 -7.11 -18.29 -13.31
CA THR A 77 -8.25 -17.40 -13.06
C THR A 77 -8.83 -17.73 -11.69
N LYS A 78 -8.16 -17.28 -10.63
CA LYS A 78 -8.61 -17.51 -9.27
C LYS A 78 -9.77 -16.57 -8.94
N ALA A 79 -10.96 -17.08 -9.23
CA ALA A 79 -12.25 -16.85 -8.60
C ALA A 79 -12.34 -15.63 -7.65
N THR A 80 -13.22 -14.70 -8.01
CA THR A 80 -13.79 -13.73 -7.07
C THR A 80 -14.50 -14.45 -5.91
N PRO A 81 -14.31 -14.00 -4.66
CA PRO A 81 -15.43 -13.98 -3.72
C PRO A 81 -15.79 -12.54 -3.34
N ALA A 82 -16.97 -12.13 -3.78
CA ALA A 82 -17.72 -11.08 -3.12
C ALA A 82 -18.10 -11.53 -1.70
N ARG A 83 -17.68 -10.81 -0.65
CA ARG A 83 -18.52 -10.52 0.52
C ARG A 83 -17.92 -9.55 1.52
N SER A 84 -18.81 -8.73 2.07
CA SER A 84 -18.61 -7.59 2.96
C SER A 84 -17.75 -7.88 4.19
N GLN A 85 -16.78 -6.99 4.45
CA GLN A 85 -16.01 -7.00 5.69
C GLN A 85 -16.53 -5.87 6.58
N LYS A 86 -17.47 -6.18 7.48
CA LYS A 86 -17.71 -5.33 8.65
C LYS A 86 -16.37 -5.19 9.39
N LYS A 87 -15.91 -3.96 9.60
CA LYS A 87 -14.68 -3.66 10.34
C LYS A 87 -14.75 -4.34 11.71
N PRO A 88 -13.82 -5.23 12.10
CA PRO A 88 -13.80 -5.74 13.46
C PRO A 88 -13.44 -4.57 14.38
N GLN A 89 -14.40 -4.15 15.22
CA GLN A 89 -14.10 -3.21 16.29
C GLN A 89 -13.02 -3.80 17.18
N ARG A 90 -12.04 -2.97 17.53
CA ARG A 90 -10.90 -3.33 18.39
C ARG A 90 -11.43 -3.84 19.73
N VAL A 91 -11.33 -5.14 19.96
CA VAL A 91 -11.63 -5.75 21.27
C VAL A 91 -10.64 -5.21 22.30
N GLN A 92 -11.06 -4.22 23.09
CA GLN A 92 -10.30 -3.75 24.23
C GLN A 92 -10.51 -4.74 25.38
N LYS A 93 -9.54 -5.64 25.58
CA LYS A 93 -9.48 -6.45 26.80
C LYS A 93 -9.23 -5.50 27.97
N GLN A 94 -10.29 -5.18 28.71
CA GLN A 94 -10.16 -4.46 29.98
C GLN A 94 -9.32 -5.34 30.91
N ARG A 95 -8.19 -4.82 31.40
CA ARG A 95 -7.39 -5.53 32.41
C ARG A 95 -8.27 -5.73 33.63
N ASN A 96 -8.38 -6.97 34.11
CA ASN A 96 -9.06 -7.34 35.36
C ASN A 96 -8.41 -6.60 36.53
N ARG A 97 -8.86 -5.37 36.78
CA ARG A 97 -8.50 -4.60 37.98
C ARG A 97 -9.49 -5.03 39.06
N LYS A 98 -8.97 -5.38 40.23
CA LYS A 98 -9.80 -5.66 41.41
C LYS A 98 -10.73 -4.46 41.65
N PRO A 99 -12.02 -4.69 41.98
CA PRO A 99 -12.91 -3.59 42.30
C PRO A 99 -12.30 -2.77 43.43
N ARG A 100 -12.17 -1.46 43.23
CA ARG A 100 -11.82 -0.54 44.32
C ARG A 100 -13.12 -0.19 45.00
N ASN A 101 -13.21 -0.44 46.30
CA ASN A 101 -14.38 -0.07 47.11
C ASN A 101 -14.40 1.46 47.27
N SER A 102 -14.91 2.17 46.26
CA SER A 102 -15.10 3.61 46.31
C SER A 102 -16.54 3.91 46.72
N ILE A 103 -16.78 3.98 48.03
CA ILE A 103 -18.01 4.58 48.55
C ILE A 103 -17.79 6.08 48.52
N VAL A 104 -18.26 6.74 47.46
CA VAL A 104 -18.25 8.20 47.35
C VAL A 104 -19.70 8.66 47.38
N PHE A 105 -20.04 9.52 48.33
CA PHE A 105 -21.34 10.15 48.36
C PHE A 105 -21.48 11.05 47.13
N LYS A 106 -22.63 10.98 46.43
CA LYS A 106 -22.93 11.92 45.36
C LYS A 106 -22.85 13.33 45.93
N ALA A 107 -22.01 14.18 45.33
CA ALA A 107 -22.03 15.60 45.62
C ALA A 107 -23.47 16.09 45.36
N LYS A 108 -24.07 16.75 46.35
CA LYS A 108 -25.38 17.39 46.20
C LYS A 108 -25.28 18.33 45.01
N SER A 109 -26.02 18.05 43.95
CA SER A 109 -26.03 18.86 42.74
C SER A 109 -26.54 20.26 43.08
N SER A 110 -25.62 21.18 43.37
CA SER A 110 -25.91 22.60 43.36
C SER A 110 -26.12 23.02 41.91
N GLY A 111 -27.39 23.00 41.49
CA GLY A 111 -27.90 23.75 40.34
C GLY A 111 -27.44 23.28 38.96
N LYS A 112 -28.27 22.45 38.32
CA LYS A 112 -28.69 22.62 36.91
C LYS A 112 -29.64 21.48 36.50
N ASP A 113 -30.85 21.52 37.03
CA ASP A 113 -32.00 21.07 36.25
C ASP A 113 -32.22 22.10 35.14
N LYS A 114 -31.51 21.94 34.02
CA LYS A 114 -31.79 22.68 32.79
C LYS A 114 -31.80 21.73 31.59
N LYS A 115 -32.98 21.14 31.40
CA LYS A 115 -33.79 21.27 30.18
C LYS A 115 -33.04 20.92 28.87
N GLY A 116 -33.00 19.63 28.54
CA GLY A 116 -32.76 19.14 27.18
C GLY A 116 -34.10 18.79 26.52
N SER A 117 -34.61 19.70 25.70
CA SER A 117 -35.83 19.56 24.88
C SER A 117 -35.86 18.25 24.09
N LYS A 118 -36.91 17.44 24.24
CA LYS A 118 -37.23 16.36 23.29
C LYS A 118 -37.58 17.01 21.95
N ARG A 119 -36.81 16.70 20.91
CA ARG A 119 -37.23 16.93 19.52
C ARG A 119 -38.24 15.83 19.16
N LYS A 120 -39.44 16.23 18.75
CA LYS A 120 -40.40 15.40 18.03
C LYS A 120 -40.79 16.17 16.78
#